data_AF-A0A950VRF8-F1
#
_entry.id   AF-A0A950VRF8-F1
#
_cell.length_a   1.000
_cell.length_b   1.000
_cell.length_c   1.000
_cell.angle_alpha   90.00
_cell.angle_beta   90.00
_cell.angle_gamma   90.00
#
_symmetry.space_group_name_H-M   'P 1'
#
loop_
_entity.id
_entity.type
_entity.pdbx_description
1 polymer ?
#
loop_
_entity_poly.entity_id
_entity_poly.type
_entity_poly.pdbx_seq_one_letter_code
_entity_poly.pdbx_strand_id
1 'polypeptide(L)'
;MPFARYRPFNTLSLTDRTWPDARIDKAPVWCSVDLRDGNQALIDPMDPERKRRFWDVLLQVGFKEIEVGFPSASQPDYDFIRELIEDDLIPEDVTIQVLTQCRRELVERTFECLRGAPRVIVHFYNSTSELQRRVVFGLDKPGIVRIATDAARWCRELEPELPGTHVRYEYSPESFTGTEPDFALEICEAVMDVIQPTP
;
A
#
# COMPACT_ATOMS: atom_id res chain seq x y z
N MET A 1 0.25 32.98 -20.86
CA MET A 1 0.30 31.67 -20.17
C MET A 1 0.01 30.57 -21.18
N PRO A 2 0.77 29.46 -21.22
CA PRO A 2 0.60 28.41 -22.22
C PRO A 2 -0.54 27.43 -21.86
N PHE A 3 -1.78 27.93 -21.72
CA PHE A 3 -2.93 27.14 -21.30
C PHE A 3 -3.23 25.93 -22.21
N ALA A 4 -2.87 26.02 -23.49
CA ALA A 4 -3.04 24.92 -24.46
C ALA A 4 -2.25 23.63 -24.12
N ARG A 5 -1.30 23.69 -23.17
CA ARG A 5 -0.58 22.51 -22.68
C ARG A 5 -1.38 21.66 -21.69
N TYR A 6 -2.50 22.19 -21.19
CA TYR A 6 -3.31 21.57 -20.14
C TYR A 6 -4.71 21.29 -20.65
N ARG A 7 -5.25 20.14 -20.28
CA ARG A 7 -6.63 19.74 -20.60
C ARG A 7 -7.45 19.72 -19.32
N PRO A 8 -8.73 20.16 -19.36
CA PRO A 8 -9.64 20.00 -18.23
C PRO A 8 -9.75 18.52 -17.82
N PHE A 9 -9.98 18.29 -16.53
CA PHE A 9 -10.28 16.96 -16.02
C PHE A 9 -11.65 16.48 -16.53
N ASN A 10 -11.78 15.20 -16.86
CA ASN A 10 -13.06 14.61 -17.22
C ASN A 10 -13.85 14.29 -15.95
N THR A 11 -14.85 15.11 -15.64
CA THR A 11 -15.62 14.99 -14.40
C THR A 11 -16.57 13.80 -14.43
N LEU A 12 -16.68 13.11 -13.30
CA LEU A 12 -17.66 12.05 -13.11
C LEU A 12 -19.04 12.62 -12.80
N SER A 13 -20.05 12.17 -13.55
CA SER A 13 -21.44 12.54 -13.33
C SER A 13 -22.09 11.59 -12.32
N LEU A 14 -21.95 11.91 -11.03
CA LEU A 14 -22.65 11.24 -9.94
C LEU A 14 -23.81 12.14 -9.48
N THR A 15 -24.96 12.04 -10.15
CA THR A 15 -26.11 12.94 -9.95
C THR A 15 -26.87 12.68 -8.65
N ASP A 16 -26.76 11.46 -8.12
CA ASP A 16 -27.39 10.94 -6.91
C ASP A 16 -26.43 10.90 -5.70
N ARG A 17 -25.34 11.67 -5.75
CA ARG A 17 -24.34 11.71 -4.67
C ARG A 17 -24.96 12.16 -3.35
N THR A 18 -24.61 11.48 -2.27
CA THR A 18 -25.14 11.77 -0.92
C THR A 18 -24.10 12.43 0.01
N TRP A 19 -22.82 12.38 -0.35
CA TRP A 19 -21.73 12.92 0.49
C TRP A 19 -21.83 14.42 0.81
N PRO A 20 -22.46 15.32 0.01
CA PRO A 20 -22.63 16.72 0.39
C PRO A 20 -23.55 16.93 1.60
N ASP A 21 -24.49 16.01 1.84
CA ASP A 21 -25.45 16.08 2.95
C ASP A 21 -25.01 15.26 4.17
N ALA A 22 -23.95 14.46 4.02
CA ALA A 22 -23.41 13.62 5.07
C ALA A 22 -22.53 14.44 6.04
N ARG A 23 -22.67 14.17 7.34
CA ARG A 23 -21.78 14.71 8.37
C ARG A 23 -20.95 13.59 8.99
N ILE A 24 -19.65 13.80 9.08
CA ILE A 24 -18.73 12.88 9.77
C ILE A 24 -19.03 12.94 11.28
N ASP A 25 -19.37 11.80 11.88
CA ASP A 25 -19.72 11.66 13.31
C ASP A 25 -18.87 10.59 14.04
N LYS A 26 -18.06 9.82 13.29
CA LYS A 26 -17.16 8.79 13.80
C LYS A 26 -15.78 8.96 13.18
N ALA A 27 -14.73 8.70 13.96
CA ALA A 27 -13.37 8.65 13.44
C ALA A 27 -13.22 7.45 12.46
N PRO A 28 -12.49 7.64 11.33
CA PRO A 28 -12.13 6.52 10.47
C PRO A 28 -11.07 5.63 11.15
N VAL A 29 -10.77 4.50 10.52
CA VAL A 29 -9.51 3.80 10.78
C VAL A 29 -8.38 4.65 10.20
N TRP A 30 -7.37 4.92 11.01
CA TRP A 30 -6.22 5.73 10.61
C TRP A 30 -5.01 4.83 10.36
N CYS A 31 -4.42 4.96 9.18
CA CYS A 31 -3.11 4.42 8.86
C CYS A 31 -2.10 5.59 8.75
N SER A 32 -1.02 5.53 9.53
CA SER A 32 0.09 6.49 9.42
C SER A 32 1.11 5.96 8.42
N VAL A 33 1.50 6.79 7.46
CA VAL A 33 2.49 6.44 6.42
C VAL A 33 3.80 7.21 6.56
N ASP A 34 3.98 7.88 7.70
CA ASP A 34 5.08 8.80 7.95
C ASP A 34 6.46 8.10 7.87
N LEU A 35 6.56 6.84 8.30
CA LEU A 35 7.82 6.08 8.33
C LEU A 35 8.26 5.55 6.96
N ARG A 36 7.38 5.58 5.94
CA ARG A 36 7.68 5.15 4.56
C ARG A 36 7.43 6.28 3.58
N ASP A 37 6.18 6.64 3.31
CA ASP A 37 5.82 7.67 2.34
C ASP A 37 6.32 9.06 2.77
N GLY A 38 6.14 9.39 4.05
CA GLY A 38 6.68 10.62 4.63
C GLY A 38 8.20 10.67 4.59
N ASN A 39 8.85 9.60 5.03
CA ASN A 39 10.31 9.49 5.03
C ASN A 39 10.93 9.63 3.62
N GLN A 40 10.30 9.05 2.61
CA GLN A 40 10.75 9.11 1.21
C GLN A 40 10.69 10.55 0.63
N ALA A 41 9.87 11.44 1.22
CA ALA A 41 9.75 12.82 0.80
C ALA A 41 10.75 13.77 1.47
N LEU A 42 11.54 13.30 2.44
CA LEU A 42 12.52 14.12 3.14
C LEU A 42 13.77 14.39 2.28
N ILE A 43 14.34 15.58 2.42
CA ILE A 43 15.67 15.90 1.85
C ILE A 43 16.74 15.02 2.49
N ASP A 44 16.70 14.91 3.82
CA ASP A 44 17.56 14.06 4.63
C ASP A 44 16.67 12.96 5.24
N PRO A 45 16.69 11.72 4.69
CA PRO A 45 15.92 10.61 5.24
C PRO A 45 16.20 10.37 6.72
N MET A 46 15.20 9.83 7.43
CA MET A 46 15.34 9.41 8.82
C MET A 46 16.40 8.32 8.93
N ASP A 47 17.37 8.54 9.82
CA ASP A 47 18.23 7.50 10.34
C ASP A 47 17.43 6.55 11.28
N PRO A 48 18.01 5.42 11.70
CA PRO A 48 17.33 4.48 12.59
C PRO A 48 16.79 5.13 13.87
N GLU A 49 17.56 6.02 14.51
CA GLU A 49 17.14 6.71 15.74
C GLU A 49 15.89 7.57 15.51
N ARG A 50 15.85 8.34 14.42
CA ARG A 50 14.69 9.16 14.05
C ARG A 50 13.47 8.31 13.74
N LYS A 51 13.64 7.19 13.02
CA LYS A 51 12.53 6.26 12.75
C LYS A 51 11.98 5.66 14.04
N ARG A 52 12.84 5.20 14.94
CA ARG A 52 12.43 4.64 16.24
C ARG A 52 11.71 5.66 17.10
N ARG A 53 12.22 6.89 17.17
CA ARG A 53 11.56 7.99 17.87
C ARG A 53 10.19 8.31 17.27
N PHE A 54 10.06 8.32 15.94
CA PHE A 54 8.79 8.63 15.29
C PHE A 54 7.77 7.48 15.46
N TRP A 55 8.21 6.23 15.40
CA TRP A 55 7.42 5.07 15.76
C TRP A 55 6.80 5.21 17.16
N ASP A 56 7.61 5.55 18.16
CA ASP A 56 7.13 5.74 19.54
C ASP A 56 6.08 6.87 19.63
N VAL A 57 6.26 7.95 18.85
CA VAL A 57 5.27 9.05 18.78
C VAL A 57 3.94 8.56 18.19
N LEU A 58 3.98 7.77 17.10
CA LEU A 58 2.76 7.24 16.48
C LEU A 58 1.99 6.32 17.43
N LEU A 59 2.70 5.50 18.21
CA LEU A 59 2.12 4.68 19.26
C LEU A 59 1.48 5.52 20.37
N GLN A 60 2.18 6.57 20.83
CA GLN A 60 1.65 7.48 21.86
C GLN A 60 0.40 8.24 21.40
N VAL A 61 0.32 8.60 20.11
CA VAL A 61 -0.88 9.22 19.52
C VAL A 61 -2.04 8.22 19.42
N GLY A 62 -1.75 6.92 19.27
CA GLY A 62 -2.73 5.85 19.26
C GLY A 62 -3.07 5.29 17.88
N PHE A 63 -2.18 5.43 16.89
CA PHE A 63 -2.34 4.76 15.60
C PHE A 63 -2.32 3.23 15.76
N LYS A 64 -3.13 2.55 14.95
CA LYS A 64 -3.28 1.08 14.96
C LYS A 64 -2.84 0.42 13.66
N GLU A 65 -2.78 1.18 12.58
CA GLU A 65 -2.15 0.79 11.32
C GLU A 65 -1.00 1.78 11.05
N ILE A 66 0.21 1.26 10.82
CA ILE A 66 1.41 2.08 10.62
C ILE A 66 2.23 1.46 9.50
N GLU A 67 2.44 2.18 8.40
CA GLU A 67 3.32 1.78 7.31
C GLU A 67 4.78 2.04 7.68
N VAL A 68 5.56 0.97 7.82
CA VAL A 68 6.90 1.00 8.43
C VAL A 68 8.04 0.89 7.40
N GLY A 69 7.74 0.65 6.13
CA GLY A 69 8.76 0.65 5.09
C GLY A 69 8.42 -0.04 3.78
N PHE A 70 9.38 0.03 2.86
CA PHE A 70 9.45 -0.70 1.59
C PHE A 70 10.66 -1.67 1.64
N PRO A 71 10.54 -2.81 2.35
CA PRO A 71 11.68 -3.67 2.69
C PRO A 71 12.37 -4.29 1.47
N SER A 72 11.64 -4.46 0.37
CA SER A 72 12.18 -5.05 -0.85
C SER A 72 13.00 -4.08 -1.71
N ALA A 73 12.89 -2.77 -1.49
CA ALA A 73 13.61 -1.73 -2.24
C ALA A 73 14.56 -0.89 -1.37
N SER A 74 14.46 -0.95 -0.05
CA SER A 74 15.28 -0.19 0.90
C SER A 74 15.83 -1.10 1.99
N GLN A 75 17.16 -1.24 2.05
CA GLN A 75 17.81 -1.99 3.13
C GLN A 75 17.58 -1.36 4.51
N PRO A 76 17.67 -0.02 4.69
CA PRO A 76 17.31 0.61 5.96
C PRO A 76 15.86 0.36 6.40
N ASP A 77 14.91 0.24 5.46
CA ASP A 77 13.54 -0.13 5.79
C ASP A 77 13.43 -1.59 6.22
N TYR A 78 14.13 -2.47 5.51
CA TYR A 78 14.22 -3.89 5.86
C TYR A 78 14.76 -4.04 7.29
N ASP A 79 15.89 -3.40 7.60
CA ASP A 79 16.55 -3.49 8.91
C ASP A 79 15.65 -2.94 10.02
N PHE A 80 14.96 -1.84 9.77
CA PHE A 80 14.01 -1.27 10.72
C PHE A 80 12.82 -2.21 11.00
N ILE A 81 12.26 -2.85 9.98
CA ILE A 81 11.19 -3.85 10.15
C ILE A 81 11.69 -5.05 10.94
N ARG A 82 12.92 -5.51 10.68
CA ARG A 82 13.54 -6.60 11.46
C ARG A 82 13.75 -6.21 12.91
N GLU A 83 14.25 -5.00 13.19
CA GLU A 83 14.37 -4.47 14.55
C GLU A 83 13.01 -4.50 15.26
N LEU A 84 11.94 -3.98 14.63
CA LEU A 84 10.60 -3.97 15.23
C LEU A 84 10.09 -5.37 15.61
N ILE A 85 10.38 -6.37 14.77
CA ILE A 85 9.92 -7.75 14.97
C ILE A 85 10.81 -8.49 15.99
N GLU A 86 12.13 -8.40 15.85
CA GLU A 86 13.10 -9.18 16.64
C GLU A 86 13.20 -8.69 18.09
N ASP A 87 13.03 -7.38 18.31
CA ASP A 87 13.05 -6.78 19.64
C ASP A 87 11.64 -6.68 20.28
N ASP A 88 10.63 -7.30 19.67
CA ASP A 88 9.23 -7.35 20.15
C ASP A 88 8.61 -5.96 20.42
N LEU A 89 8.76 -5.06 19.46
CA LEU A 89 8.41 -3.64 19.62
C LEU A 89 7.06 -3.28 19.01
N ILE A 90 6.33 -4.26 18.49
CA ILE A 90 5.01 -4.09 17.86
C ILE A 90 3.93 -4.43 18.89
N PRO A 91 3.16 -3.45 19.41
CA PRO A 91 2.12 -3.73 20.38
C PRO A 91 1.04 -4.69 19.87
N GLU A 92 0.38 -5.39 20.80
CA GLU A 92 -0.66 -6.38 20.50
C GLU A 92 -1.89 -5.81 19.76
N ASP A 93 -2.10 -4.50 19.73
CA ASP A 93 -3.22 -3.88 19.02
C ASP A 93 -2.79 -3.08 17.78
N VAL A 94 -1.51 -3.19 17.39
CA VAL A 94 -0.94 -2.52 16.22
C VAL A 94 -0.68 -3.53 15.10
N THR A 95 -0.98 -3.11 13.88
CA THR A 95 -0.66 -3.82 12.64
C THR A 95 0.32 -2.99 11.83
N ILE A 96 1.49 -3.54 11.56
CA ILE A 96 2.46 -2.89 10.66
C ILE A 96 2.04 -3.10 9.21
N GLN A 97 2.20 -2.08 8.38
CA GLN A 97 2.00 -2.13 6.94
C GLN A 97 3.34 -2.04 6.22
N VAL A 98 3.52 -2.82 5.17
CA VAL A 98 4.71 -2.75 4.31
C VAL A 98 4.30 -2.61 2.86
N LEU A 99 5.04 -1.81 2.10
CA LEU A 99 4.81 -1.58 0.69
C LEU A 99 5.66 -2.51 -0.17
N THR A 100 5.08 -3.05 -1.23
CA THR A 100 5.81 -3.80 -2.25
C THR A 100 5.27 -3.55 -3.66
N GLN A 101 6.16 -3.61 -4.65
CA GLN A 101 5.79 -3.59 -6.06
C GLN A 101 5.36 -4.99 -6.53
N CYS A 102 4.54 -5.03 -7.59
CA CYS A 102 4.08 -6.27 -8.22
C CYS A 102 5.16 -6.99 -9.06
N ARG A 103 6.29 -7.34 -8.44
CA ARG A 103 7.38 -8.16 -9.02
C ARG A 103 7.69 -9.30 -8.07
N ARG A 104 7.76 -10.55 -8.56
CA ARG A 104 7.82 -11.75 -7.72
C ARG A 104 8.94 -11.69 -6.68
N GLU A 105 10.15 -11.34 -7.11
CA GLU A 105 11.33 -11.23 -6.25
C GLU A 105 11.20 -10.16 -5.16
N LEU A 106 10.44 -9.09 -5.42
CA LEU A 106 10.18 -8.05 -4.43
C LEU A 106 9.11 -8.50 -3.43
N VAL A 107 8.09 -9.22 -3.90
CA VAL A 107 7.09 -9.86 -3.02
C VAL A 107 7.78 -10.89 -2.12
N GLU A 108 8.59 -11.80 -2.68
CA GLU A 108 9.35 -12.81 -1.92
C GLU A 108 10.23 -12.15 -0.84
N ARG A 109 11.00 -11.12 -1.19
CA ARG A 109 11.82 -10.37 -0.22
C ARG A 109 11.00 -9.65 0.86
N THR A 110 9.79 -9.20 0.51
CA THR A 110 8.86 -8.59 1.48
C THR A 110 8.40 -9.64 2.49
N PHE A 111 7.99 -10.83 2.04
CA PHE A 111 7.58 -11.92 2.92
C PHE A 111 8.75 -12.45 3.78
N GLU A 112 9.96 -12.53 3.23
CA GLU A 112 11.16 -12.85 4.01
C GLU A 112 11.34 -11.89 5.20
N CYS A 113 11.19 -10.58 4.96
CA CYS A 113 11.32 -9.55 5.98
C CYS A 113 10.28 -9.68 7.11
N LEU A 114 9.08 -10.15 6.79
CA LEU A 114 7.94 -10.20 7.73
C LEU A 114 7.93 -11.43 8.65
N ARG A 115 8.85 -12.39 8.47
CA ARG A 115 8.87 -13.62 9.29
C ARG A 115 8.97 -13.31 10.78
N GLY A 116 8.01 -13.83 11.56
CA GLY A 116 7.92 -13.61 13.01
C GLY A 116 7.03 -12.45 13.42
N ALA A 117 6.53 -11.62 12.49
CA ALA A 117 5.56 -10.59 12.82
C ALA A 117 4.23 -11.22 13.29
N PRO A 118 3.55 -10.68 14.32
CA PRO A 118 2.27 -11.23 14.79
C PRO A 118 1.11 -10.91 13.83
N ARG A 119 1.13 -9.72 13.21
CA ARG A 119 0.12 -9.28 12.24
C ARG A 119 0.66 -8.20 11.32
N VAL A 120 0.28 -8.25 10.04
CA VAL A 120 0.83 -7.39 8.98
C VAL A 120 -0.23 -7.02 7.95
N ILE A 121 -0.09 -5.85 7.33
CA ILE A 121 -0.75 -5.50 6.06
C ILE A 121 0.32 -5.52 4.97
N VAL A 122 0.17 -6.42 4.00
CA VAL A 122 0.99 -6.41 2.78
C VAL A 122 0.27 -5.53 1.75
N HIS A 123 0.78 -4.33 1.57
CA HIS A 123 0.29 -3.36 0.60
C HIS A 123 1.04 -3.55 -0.72
N PHE A 124 0.36 -4.04 -1.75
CA PHE A 124 0.92 -4.15 -3.08
C PHE A 124 0.21 -3.21 -4.06
N TYR A 125 0.96 -2.71 -5.04
CA TYR A 125 0.45 -1.71 -5.97
C TYR A 125 1.13 -1.79 -7.33
N ASN A 126 0.41 -1.29 -8.33
CA ASN A 126 0.96 -0.98 -9.65
C ASN A 126 0.20 0.23 -10.22
N SER A 127 0.87 1.03 -11.04
CA SER A 127 0.19 2.18 -11.66
C SER A 127 -0.82 1.74 -12.71
N THR A 128 -1.96 2.42 -12.72
CA THR A 128 -3.10 2.09 -13.57
C THR A 128 -3.50 3.22 -14.51
N SER A 129 -2.97 4.43 -14.34
CA SER A 129 -3.39 5.60 -15.12
C SER A 129 -3.15 5.47 -16.63
N GLU A 130 -4.03 6.06 -17.44
CA GLU A 130 -3.92 6.01 -18.92
C GLU A 130 -2.53 6.43 -19.42
N LEU A 131 -1.98 7.49 -18.81
CA LEU A 131 -0.66 7.99 -19.15
C LEU A 131 0.42 6.94 -18.87
N GLN A 132 0.48 6.39 -17.65
CA GLN A 132 1.51 5.42 -17.28
C GLN A 132 1.39 4.12 -18.08
N ARG A 133 0.17 3.61 -18.32
CA ARG A 133 -0.04 2.43 -19.18
C ARG A 133 0.62 2.61 -20.55
N ARG A 134 0.42 3.79 -21.17
CA ARG A 134 0.95 4.10 -22.50
C ARG A 134 2.46 4.36 -22.52
N VAL A 135 3.00 5.13 -21.57
CA VAL A 135 4.37 5.68 -21.69
C VAL A 135 5.39 5.04 -20.75
N VAL A 136 4.94 4.36 -19.69
CA VAL A 136 5.81 3.66 -18.73
C VAL A 136 5.81 2.16 -19.02
N PHE A 137 4.63 1.54 -19.08
CA PHE A 137 4.52 0.09 -19.24
C PHE A 137 4.51 -0.36 -20.70
N GLY A 138 3.89 0.43 -21.59
CA GLY A 138 3.61 -0.04 -22.96
C GLY A 138 2.65 -1.22 -22.98
N LEU A 139 1.75 -1.31 -21.98
CA LEU A 139 0.79 -2.40 -21.82
C LEU A 139 -0.65 -1.90 -21.95
N ASP A 140 -1.53 -2.79 -22.40
CA ASP A 140 -2.97 -2.58 -22.39
C ASP A 140 -3.59 -2.88 -21.02
N LYS A 141 -4.90 -2.63 -20.90
CA LYS A 141 -5.66 -2.86 -19.65
C LYS A 141 -5.50 -4.31 -19.13
N PRO A 142 -5.69 -5.38 -19.95
CA PRO A 142 -5.43 -6.75 -19.53
C PRO A 142 -4.00 -7.01 -19.03
N GLY A 143 -2.99 -6.43 -19.69
CA GLY A 143 -1.60 -6.55 -19.23
C GLY A 143 -1.39 -5.95 -17.83
N ILE A 144 -2.03 -4.83 -17.54
CA ILE A 144 -1.95 -4.14 -16.23
C ILE A 144 -2.73 -4.89 -15.15
N VAL A 145 -3.90 -5.47 -15.49
CA VAL A 145 -4.65 -6.36 -14.58
C VAL A 145 -3.84 -7.61 -14.25
N ARG A 146 -3.14 -8.18 -15.23
CA ARG A 146 -2.28 -9.35 -14.99
C ARG A 146 -1.17 -9.06 -13.99
N ILE A 147 -0.53 -7.88 -14.05
CA ILE A 147 0.49 -7.47 -13.06
C ILE A 147 -0.07 -7.51 -11.64
N ALA A 148 -1.26 -6.92 -11.42
CA ALA A 148 -1.90 -6.88 -10.11
C ALA A 148 -2.30 -8.28 -9.61
N THR A 149 -2.94 -9.06 -10.48
CA THR A 149 -3.46 -10.40 -10.13
C THR A 149 -2.34 -11.43 -9.93
N ASP A 150 -1.22 -11.32 -10.64
CA ASP A 150 -0.05 -12.17 -10.41
C ASP A 150 0.60 -11.86 -9.06
N ALA A 151 0.72 -10.58 -8.69
CA ALA A 151 1.20 -10.21 -7.36
C ALA A 151 0.27 -10.70 -6.24
N ALA A 152 -1.04 -10.59 -6.42
CA ALA A 152 -2.02 -11.16 -5.50
C ALA A 152 -1.86 -12.69 -5.37
N ARG A 153 -1.60 -13.40 -6.48
CA ARG A 153 -1.33 -14.84 -6.48
C ARG A 153 -0.05 -15.18 -5.71
N TRP A 154 1.03 -14.45 -5.94
CA TRP A 154 2.29 -14.66 -5.19
C TRP A 154 2.12 -14.35 -3.70
N CYS A 155 1.37 -13.31 -3.34
CA CYS A 155 1.07 -13.01 -1.94
C CYS A 155 0.36 -14.18 -1.25
N ARG A 156 -0.61 -14.81 -1.91
CA ARG A 156 -1.30 -16.01 -1.39
C ARG A 156 -0.42 -17.25 -1.37
N GLU A 157 0.46 -17.39 -2.36
CA GLU A 157 1.47 -18.47 -2.43
C GLU A 157 2.45 -18.41 -1.26
N LEU A 158 2.85 -17.20 -0.85
CA LEU A 158 3.86 -16.94 0.19
C LEU A 158 3.30 -16.78 1.60
N GLU A 159 1.99 -16.58 1.76
CA GLU A 159 1.33 -16.49 3.08
C GLU A 159 1.69 -17.63 4.04
N PRO A 160 1.77 -18.92 3.59
CA PRO A 160 2.21 -20.02 4.45
C PRO A 160 3.65 -19.91 4.98
N GLU A 161 4.50 -19.04 4.42
CA GLU A 161 5.85 -18.76 4.95
C GLU A 161 5.84 -17.89 6.22
N LEU A 162 4.68 -17.35 6.60
CA LEU A 162 4.49 -16.54 7.80
C LEU A 162 3.62 -17.30 8.83
N PRO A 163 4.11 -18.43 9.38
CA PRO A 163 3.31 -19.24 10.30
C PRO A 163 2.97 -18.46 11.56
N GLY A 164 1.67 -18.41 11.88
CA GLY A 164 1.16 -17.70 13.06
C GLY A 164 0.98 -16.19 12.88
N THR A 165 1.37 -15.62 11.74
CA THR A 165 1.12 -14.22 11.41
C THR A 165 -0.30 -14.03 10.88
N HIS A 166 -1.02 -13.05 11.40
CA HIS A 166 -2.27 -12.61 10.79
C HIS A 166 -1.99 -11.65 9.62
N VAL A 167 -2.14 -12.13 8.39
CA VAL A 167 -1.88 -11.36 7.18
C VAL A 167 -3.17 -10.72 6.67
N ARG A 168 -3.13 -9.41 6.42
CA ARG A 168 -4.11 -8.63 5.67
C ARG A 168 -3.48 -8.10 4.39
N TYR A 169 -4.30 -7.81 3.40
CA TYR A 169 -3.86 -7.27 2.12
C TYR A 169 -4.48 -5.91 1.85
N GLU A 170 -3.68 -5.02 1.26
CA GLU A 170 -4.13 -3.76 0.68
C GLU A 170 -3.67 -3.72 -0.78
N TYR A 171 -4.57 -3.32 -1.68
CA TYR A 171 -4.24 -3.09 -3.07
C TYR A 171 -4.52 -1.64 -3.46
N SER A 172 -3.57 -1.03 -4.16
CA SER A 172 -3.75 0.31 -4.74
C SER A 172 -3.63 0.29 -6.27
N PRO A 173 -4.68 0.69 -7.00
CA PRO A 173 -4.54 1.08 -8.41
C PRO A 173 -3.85 2.44 -8.47
N GLU A 174 -2.51 2.46 -8.39
CA GLU A 174 -1.73 3.69 -8.26
C GLU A 174 -1.98 4.67 -9.41
N SER A 175 -1.86 5.97 -9.11
CA SER A 175 -2.32 7.06 -9.98
C SER A 175 -3.82 6.99 -10.29
N PHE A 176 -4.62 6.50 -9.32
CA PHE A 176 -6.07 6.30 -9.43
C PHE A 176 -6.84 7.48 -10.05
N THR A 177 -6.49 8.71 -9.69
CA THR A 177 -7.15 9.92 -10.23
C THR A 177 -6.92 10.13 -11.73
N GLY A 178 -5.92 9.46 -12.32
CA GLY A 178 -5.66 9.42 -13.76
C GLY A 178 -6.15 8.13 -14.44
N THR A 179 -6.93 7.31 -13.72
CA THR A 179 -7.46 6.02 -14.17
C THR A 179 -8.96 6.13 -14.41
N GLU A 180 -9.45 5.49 -15.46
CA GLU A 180 -10.88 5.41 -15.73
C GLU A 180 -11.58 4.62 -14.61
N PRO A 181 -12.67 5.12 -13.99
CA PRO A 181 -13.28 4.44 -12.84
C PRO A 181 -13.74 3.01 -13.12
N ASP A 182 -14.31 2.75 -14.30
CA ASP A 182 -14.72 1.39 -14.70
C ASP A 182 -13.51 0.44 -14.73
N PHE A 183 -12.35 0.93 -15.16
CA PHE A 183 -11.12 0.14 -15.18
C PHE A 183 -10.51 -0.02 -13.78
N ALA A 184 -10.59 1.02 -12.94
CA ALA A 184 -10.15 0.92 -11.55
C ALA A 184 -11.02 -0.07 -10.76
N LEU A 185 -12.32 -0.14 -11.05
CA LEU A 185 -13.21 -1.16 -10.49
C LEU A 185 -12.82 -2.57 -10.98
N GLU A 186 -12.69 -2.75 -12.29
CA GLU A 186 -12.33 -4.03 -12.92
C GLU A 186 -11.06 -4.64 -12.30
N ILE A 187 -9.99 -3.84 -12.16
CA ILE A 187 -8.72 -4.33 -11.61
C ILE A 187 -8.82 -4.65 -10.11
N CYS A 188 -9.55 -3.85 -9.33
CA CYS A 188 -9.79 -4.12 -7.92
C CYS A 188 -10.61 -5.41 -7.73
N GLU A 189 -11.67 -5.62 -8.52
CA GLU A 189 -12.47 -6.85 -8.52
C GLU A 189 -11.62 -8.07 -8.88
N ALA A 190 -10.78 -7.97 -9.91
CA ALA A 190 -9.89 -9.05 -10.29
C ALA A 190 -8.86 -9.40 -9.19
N VAL A 191 -8.38 -8.39 -8.44
CA VAL A 191 -7.52 -8.63 -7.27
C VAL A 191 -8.32 -9.29 -6.14
N MET A 192 -9.54 -8.84 -5.85
CA MET A 192 -10.41 -9.46 -4.85
C MET A 192 -10.74 -10.91 -5.20
N ASP A 193 -10.92 -11.25 -6.47
CA ASP A 193 -11.14 -12.64 -6.92
C ASP A 193 -9.95 -13.57 -6.62
N VAL A 194 -8.73 -13.04 -6.53
CA VAL A 194 -7.55 -13.82 -6.13
C VAL A 194 -7.41 -13.88 -4.61
N ILE A 195 -7.57 -12.74 -3.93
CA ILE A 195 -7.38 -12.64 -2.48
C ILE A 195 -8.51 -13.33 -1.71
N GLN A 196 -9.74 -13.32 -2.25
CA GLN A 196 -10.95 -13.86 -1.65
C GLN A 196 -11.23 -13.27 -0.24
N PRO A 197 -11.36 -11.93 -0.09
CA PRO A 197 -11.68 -11.33 1.20
C PRO A 197 -13.10 -11.72 1.65
N THR A 198 -13.30 -11.85 2.96
CA THR A 198 -14.63 -12.08 3.57
C THR A 198 -15.18 -10.78 4.16
N PRO A 199 -16.52 -10.65 4.28
CA PRO A 199 -17.15 -9.52 4.99
C PRO A 199 -16.71 -9.36 6.44
#